data_AF-A0A419R2H6-F1
#
_entry.id   AF-A0A419R2H6-F1
#
_cell.length_a   1.000
_cell.length_b   1.000
_cell.length_c   1.000
_cell.angle_alpha   90.00
_cell.angle_beta   90.00
_cell.angle_gamma   90.00
#
_symmetry.space_group_name_H-M   'P 1'
#
loop_
_entity.id
_entity.type
_entity.pdbx_description
1 polymer ?
#
loop_
_entity_poly.entity_id
_entity_poly.type
_entity_poly.pdbx_seq_one_letter_code
_entity_poly.pdbx_strand_id
1 'polypeptide(L)'
;MIGAFFQRFWETVRDGVRLWWLAPIIPLIAALPEMVQHVAEVKLGMFASKEAFQTLAMDPTRWAFGYGKIAGLFIAIMAALSFWANRERGARWWNLRGILWGAVLGSVALQVAISLLGVGITRLLPGMEGQAINIAISLATLPLLIWMIGGLLGDRAMTLAASFHSGWFAVLRIIVFVGLPYFLLMGVHMGNHYLAFSQSPAVVWTLLIWDSLVVGTMAALMGTALHHAYRPLGGKGHSGPVSQRDSIGAA
;
A
#
# COMPACT_ATOMS: atom_id res chain seq x y z
N MET A 1 8.96 3.56 25.24
CA MET A 1 8.64 3.79 23.81
C MET A 1 8.99 2.59 22.92
N ILE A 2 10.18 1.98 23.07
CA ILE A 2 10.62 0.82 22.27
C ILE A 2 9.63 -0.36 22.36
N GLY A 3 9.19 -0.74 23.57
CA GLY A 3 8.20 -1.83 23.72
C GLY A 3 6.88 -1.57 23.00
N ALA A 4 6.36 -0.33 23.06
CA ALA A 4 5.13 0.07 22.37
C ALA A 4 5.29 0.04 20.84
N PHE A 5 6.48 0.35 20.32
CA PHE A 5 6.80 0.23 18.90
C PHE A 5 6.72 -1.22 18.44
N PHE A 6 7.43 -2.13 19.11
CA PHE A 6 7.43 -3.56 18.75
C PHE A 6 6.05 -4.19 18.91
N GLN A 7 5.32 -3.84 19.97
CA GLN A 7 3.94 -4.29 20.14
C GLN A 7 3.07 -3.84 18.96
N ARG A 8 3.11 -2.56 18.59
CA ARG A 8 2.31 -2.02 17.48
C ARG A 8 2.70 -2.63 16.13
N PHE A 9 3.99 -2.88 15.92
CA PHE A 9 4.49 -3.58 14.73
C PHE A 9 3.96 -5.02 14.67
N TRP A 10 4.01 -5.75 15.78
CA TRP A 10 3.45 -7.10 15.86
C TRP A 10 1.93 -7.12 15.63
N GLU A 11 1.20 -6.17 16.22
CA GLU A 11 -0.24 -5.99 15.95
C GLU A 11 -0.50 -5.79 14.47
N THR A 12 0.32 -4.99 13.79
CA THR A 12 0.21 -4.75 12.34
C THR A 12 0.35 -6.04 11.54
N VAL A 13 1.37 -6.85 11.84
CA VAL A 13 1.59 -8.13 11.14
C VAL A 13 0.45 -9.09 11.41
N ARG A 14 0.10 -9.28 12.68
CA ARG A 14 -0.99 -10.16 13.12
C ARG A 14 -2.33 -9.77 12.48
N ASP A 15 -2.67 -8.49 12.54
CA ASP A 15 -3.96 -8.00 12.07
C ASP A 15 -4.01 -8.00 10.53
N GLY A 16 -2.89 -7.70 9.85
CA GLY A 16 -2.80 -7.82 8.40
C GLY A 16 -3.04 -9.25 7.91
N VAL A 17 -2.43 -10.25 8.55
CA VAL A 17 -2.70 -11.67 8.24
C VAL A 17 -4.15 -12.03 8.57
N ARG A 18 -4.70 -11.58 9.70
CA ARG A 18 -6.11 -11.84 10.09
C ARG A 18 -7.14 -11.36 9.08
N LEU A 19 -6.82 -10.45 8.15
CA LEU A 19 -7.76 -10.03 7.10
C LEU A 19 -8.23 -11.20 6.23
N TRP A 20 -7.43 -12.25 6.03
CA TRP A 20 -7.85 -13.46 5.34
C TRP A 20 -9.04 -14.17 6.01
N TRP A 21 -9.23 -13.99 7.31
CA TRP A 21 -10.35 -14.56 8.06
C TRP A 21 -11.48 -13.56 8.28
N LEU A 22 -11.14 -12.29 8.53
CA LEU A 22 -12.13 -11.27 8.87
C LEU A 22 -12.82 -10.66 7.66
N ALA A 23 -12.11 -10.54 6.54
CA ALA A 23 -12.60 -9.95 5.30
C ALA A 23 -11.81 -10.51 4.09
N PRO A 24 -11.92 -11.82 3.80
CA PRO A 24 -11.12 -12.50 2.76
C PRO A 24 -11.20 -11.84 1.38
N ILE A 25 -12.32 -11.17 1.09
CA ILE A 25 -12.49 -10.44 -0.17
C ILE A 25 -11.42 -9.35 -0.38
N ILE A 26 -10.91 -8.74 0.69
CA ILE A 26 -9.92 -7.66 0.60
C ILE A 26 -8.59 -8.16 0.01
N PRO A 27 -7.89 -9.15 0.60
CA PRO A 27 -6.67 -9.68 -0.01
C PRO A 27 -6.93 -10.37 -1.36
N LEU A 28 -8.12 -10.94 -1.57
CA LEU A 28 -8.49 -11.55 -2.86
C LEU A 28 -8.58 -10.53 -4.01
N ILE A 29 -8.89 -9.25 -3.74
CA ILE A 29 -8.87 -8.19 -4.77
C ILE A 29 -7.47 -8.04 -5.41
N ALA A 30 -6.39 -8.33 -4.68
CA ALA A 30 -5.03 -8.33 -5.21
C ALA A 30 -4.58 -9.71 -5.72
N ALA A 31 -4.92 -10.78 -4.99
CA ALA A 31 -4.51 -12.14 -5.34
C ALA A 31 -5.10 -12.65 -6.66
N LEU A 32 -6.36 -12.31 -6.97
CA LEU A 32 -7.00 -12.80 -8.19
C LEU A 32 -6.41 -12.17 -9.47
N PRO A 33 -6.21 -10.84 -9.55
CA PRO A 33 -5.48 -10.25 -10.67
C PRO A 33 -4.04 -10.79 -10.85
N GLU A 34 -3.34 -11.07 -9.74
CA GLU A 34 -2.02 -11.73 -9.79
C GLU A 34 -2.10 -13.09 -10.48
N MET A 35 -3.04 -13.93 -10.03
CA MET A 35 -3.23 -15.26 -10.61
C MET A 35 -3.59 -15.18 -12.10
N VAL A 36 -4.40 -14.20 -12.51
CA VAL A 36 -4.73 -13.98 -13.92
C VAL A 36 -3.49 -13.56 -14.72
N GLN A 37 -2.63 -12.68 -14.18
CA GLN A 37 -1.36 -12.36 -14.82
C GLN A 37 -0.48 -13.61 -14.96
N HIS A 38 -0.35 -14.43 -13.92
CA HIS A 38 0.42 -15.67 -13.98
C HIS A 38 -0.09 -16.64 -15.04
N VAL A 39 -1.42 -16.74 -15.24
CA VAL A 39 -1.98 -17.54 -16.35
C VAL A 39 -1.46 -17.05 -17.70
N ALA A 40 -1.37 -15.73 -17.90
CA ALA A 40 -0.80 -15.17 -19.12
C ALA A 40 0.70 -15.44 -19.23
N GLU A 41 1.47 -15.25 -18.14
CA GLU A 41 2.93 -15.49 -18.11
C GLU A 41 3.28 -16.96 -18.42
N VAL A 42 2.52 -17.92 -17.90
CA VAL A 42 2.68 -19.35 -18.22
C VAL A 42 2.36 -19.63 -19.68
N LYS A 43 1.27 -19.07 -20.21
CA LYS A 43 0.88 -19.25 -21.63
C LYS A 43 1.88 -18.63 -22.60
N LEU A 44 2.52 -17.52 -22.21
CA LEU A 44 3.60 -16.89 -22.97
C LEU A 44 4.90 -17.71 -22.93
N GLY A 45 5.01 -18.73 -22.07
CA GLY A 45 6.23 -19.51 -21.91
C GLY A 45 7.31 -18.81 -21.07
N MET A 46 6.94 -17.80 -20.28
CA MET A 46 7.90 -17.02 -19.50
C MET A 46 8.68 -17.86 -18.47
N PHE A 47 8.11 -18.97 -17.99
CA PHE A 47 8.76 -19.85 -17.02
C PHE A 47 9.58 -20.98 -17.66
N ALA A 48 9.72 -21.01 -18.99
CA ALA A 48 10.55 -22.01 -19.67
C ALA A 48 12.03 -21.89 -19.29
N SER A 49 12.53 -20.66 -19.14
CA SER A 49 13.88 -20.37 -18.66
C SER A 49 13.97 -18.94 -18.12
N LYS A 50 15.09 -18.61 -17.46
CA LYS A 50 15.37 -17.25 -17.00
C LYS A 50 15.45 -16.26 -18.17
N GLU A 51 16.03 -16.68 -19.30
CA GLU A 51 16.17 -15.87 -20.51
C GLU A 51 14.79 -15.57 -21.10
N ALA A 52 13.92 -16.59 -21.22
CA ALA A 52 12.55 -16.40 -21.67
C ALA A 52 11.79 -15.37 -20.81
N PHE A 53 11.92 -15.47 -19.48
CA PHE A 53 11.33 -14.51 -18.55
C PHE A 53 11.79 -13.08 -18.80
N GLN A 54 13.10 -12.88 -19.04
CA GLN A 54 13.68 -11.56 -19.31
C GLN A 54 13.26 -11.01 -20.67
N THR A 55 13.30 -11.83 -21.72
CA THR A 55 12.90 -11.44 -23.08
C THR A 55 11.43 -11.03 -23.14
N LEU A 56 10.56 -11.75 -22.43
CA LEU A 56 9.11 -11.54 -22.44
C LEU A 56 8.63 -10.58 -21.33
N ALA A 57 9.53 -10.02 -20.52
CA ALA A 57 9.16 -9.13 -19.42
C ALA A 57 8.39 -7.88 -19.89
N MET A 58 8.66 -7.42 -21.12
CA MET A 58 7.99 -6.27 -21.74
C MET A 58 6.89 -6.65 -22.72
N ASP A 59 6.46 -7.92 -22.75
CA ASP A 59 5.39 -8.35 -23.65
C ASP A 59 4.09 -7.54 -23.39
N PRO A 60 3.44 -6.98 -24.42
CA PRO A 60 2.23 -6.18 -24.26
C PRO A 60 1.08 -6.94 -23.60
N THR A 61 0.95 -8.24 -23.88
CA THR A 61 -0.07 -9.10 -23.28
C THR A 61 0.15 -9.22 -21.79
N ARG A 62 1.40 -9.45 -21.37
CA ARG A 62 1.77 -9.47 -19.94
C ARG A 62 1.43 -8.16 -19.25
N TRP A 63 1.79 -7.02 -19.86
CA TRP A 63 1.54 -5.70 -19.26
C TRP A 63 0.06 -5.35 -19.16
N ALA A 64 -0.78 -5.79 -20.11
CA ALA A 64 -2.22 -5.61 -20.02
C ALA A 64 -2.78 -6.21 -18.70
N PHE A 65 -2.34 -7.41 -18.32
CA PHE A 65 -2.69 -8.02 -17.03
C PHE A 65 -1.93 -7.37 -15.86
N GLY A 66 -0.69 -6.93 -16.09
CA GLY A 66 0.12 -6.19 -15.11
C GLY A 66 -0.55 -4.92 -14.60
N TYR A 67 -1.22 -4.15 -15.46
CA TYR A 67 -2.00 -2.99 -15.01
C TYR A 67 -3.17 -3.39 -14.11
N GLY A 68 -3.85 -4.50 -14.42
CA GLY A 68 -4.90 -5.08 -13.59
C GLY A 68 -4.38 -5.49 -12.21
N LYS A 69 -3.24 -6.18 -12.14
CA LYS A 69 -2.53 -6.51 -10.89
C LYS A 69 -2.27 -5.26 -10.06
N ILE A 70 -1.68 -4.23 -10.66
CA ILE A 70 -1.31 -2.99 -9.95
C ILE A 70 -2.55 -2.29 -9.39
N ALA A 71 -3.61 -2.18 -10.19
CA ALA A 71 -4.87 -1.58 -9.74
C ALA A 71 -5.51 -2.38 -8.61
N GLY A 72 -5.57 -3.72 -8.74
CA GLY A 72 -6.09 -4.61 -7.69
C GLY A 72 -5.30 -4.51 -6.39
N LEU A 73 -3.96 -4.50 -6.48
CA LEU A 73 -3.08 -4.28 -5.34
C LEU A 73 -3.39 -2.96 -4.63
N PHE A 74 -3.46 -1.85 -5.37
CA PHE A 74 -3.75 -0.54 -4.79
C PHE A 74 -5.13 -0.50 -4.10
N ILE A 75 -6.18 -1.02 -4.75
CA ILE A 75 -7.53 -1.08 -4.19
C ILE A 75 -7.54 -1.92 -2.91
N ALA A 76 -6.89 -3.08 -2.89
CA ALA A 76 -6.82 -3.95 -1.73
C ALA A 76 -6.11 -3.28 -0.54
N ILE A 77 -5.02 -2.53 -0.79
CA ILE A 77 -4.32 -1.74 0.25
C ILE A 77 -5.27 -0.68 0.85
N MET A 78 -5.97 0.08 0.01
CA MET A 78 -6.92 1.10 0.47
C MET A 78 -8.13 0.48 1.21
N ALA A 79 -8.61 -0.68 0.75
CA ALA A 79 -9.69 -1.41 1.40
C ALA A 79 -9.26 -1.97 2.77
N ALA A 80 -8.04 -2.48 2.91
CA ALA A 80 -7.49 -2.95 4.19
C ALA A 80 -7.34 -1.78 5.19
N LEU A 81 -6.81 -0.64 4.76
CA LEU A 81 -6.76 0.59 5.56
C LEU A 81 -8.17 0.99 6.04
N SER A 82 -9.12 1.03 5.11
CA SER A 82 -10.51 1.43 5.38
C SER A 82 -11.26 0.44 6.26
N PHE A 83 -10.97 -0.87 6.13
CA PHE A 83 -11.54 -1.91 6.97
C PHE A 83 -11.27 -1.64 8.44
N TRP A 84 -10.02 -1.36 8.80
CA TRP A 84 -9.65 -1.11 10.20
C TRP A 84 -10.24 0.21 10.71
N ALA A 85 -10.19 1.27 9.90
CA ALA A 85 -10.81 2.55 10.26
C ALA A 85 -12.33 2.43 10.49
N ASN A 86 -13.01 1.68 9.63
CA ASN A 86 -14.46 1.45 9.77
C ASN A 86 -14.79 0.54 10.95
N ARG A 87 -13.96 -0.48 11.20
CA ARG A 87 -14.14 -1.37 12.35
C ARG A 87 -14.08 -0.61 13.68
N GLU A 88 -13.15 0.33 13.83
CA GLU A 88 -13.08 1.18 15.03
C GLU A 88 -14.33 2.04 15.24
N ARG A 89 -14.99 2.44 14.15
CA ARG A 89 -16.24 3.22 14.15
C ARG A 89 -17.50 2.35 14.29
N GLY A 90 -17.37 1.03 14.37
CA GLY A 90 -18.51 0.11 14.31
C GLY A 90 -19.23 0.11 12.95
N ALA A 91 -18.59 0.59 11.89
CA ALA A 91 -19.13 0.66 10.55
C ALA A 91 -18.74 -0.56 9.70
N ARG A 92 -19.52 -0.80 8.63
CA ARG A 92 -19.16 -1.81 7.62
C ARG A 92 -17.89 -1.39 6.88
N TRP A 93 -17.07 -2.36 6.48
CA TRP A 93 -15.75 -2.07 5.90
C TRP A 93 -15.81 -1.29 4.58
N TRP A 94 -16.89 -1.44 3.82
CA TRP A 94 -17.16 -0.71 2.58
C TRP A 94 -17.82 0.67 2.79
N ASN A 95 -17.96 1.15 4.02
CA ASN A 95 -18.54 2.46 4.28
C ASN A 95 -17.55 3.58 3.92
N LEU A 96 -17.93 4.41 2.94
CA LEU A 96 -17.12 5.53 2.46
C LEU A 96 -17.51 6.89 3.07
N ARG A 97 -18.58 6.95 3.88
CA ARG A 97 -19.11 8.21 4.44
C ARG A 97 -18.11 8.91 5.37
N GLY A 98 -17.17 8.17 5.95
CA GLY A 98 -16.14 8.71 6.83
C GLY A 98 -14.93 9.30 6.10
N ILE A 99 -14.83 9.16 4.77
CA ILE A 99 -13.69 9.63 3.98
C ILE A 99 -13.80 11.14 3.75
N LEU A 100 -12.72 11.86 4.01
CA LEU A 100 -12.58 13.28 3.65
C LEU A 100 -12.05 13.37 2.22
N TRP A 101 -12.93 13.26 1.23
CA TRP A 101 -12.57 13.25 -0.19
C TRP A 101 -11.74 14.46 -0.63
N GLY A 102 -11.96 15.63 -0.03
CA GLY A 102 -11.14 16.82 -0.32
C GLY A 102 -9.66 16.61 0.02
N ALA A 103 -9.34 15.93 1.12
CA ALA A 103 -7.96 15.59 1.48
C ALA A 103 -7.38 14.51 0.55
N VAL A 104 -8.16 13.48 0.26
CA VAL A 104 -7.74 12.38 -0.64
C VAL A 104 -7.48 12.91 -2.05
N LEU A 105 -8.47 13.55 -2.67
CA LEU A 105 -8.33 14.11 -4.03
C LEU A 105 -7.31 15.25 -4.08
N GLY A 106 -7.26 16.08 -3.04
CA GLY A 106 -6.26 17.16 -2.92
C GLY A 106 -4.83 16.62 -2.88
N SER A 107 -4.56 15.60 -2.07
CA SER A 107 -3.25 14.96 -2.01
C SER A 107 -2.83 14.34 -3.35
N VAL A 108 -3.76 13.64 -4.03
CA VAL A 108 -3.51 13.04 -5.34
C VAL A 108 -3.23 14.12 -6.39
N ALA A 109 -4.05 15.17 -6.45
CA ALA A 109 -3.86 16.29 -7.38
C ALA A 109 -2.51 16.99 -7.18
N LEU A 110 -2.13 17.27 -5.92
CA LEU A 110 -0.83 17.86 -5.62
C LEU A 110 0.32 16.92 -5.97
N GLN A 111 0.21 15.63 -5.68
CA GLN A 111 1.25 14.66 -6.03
C GLN A 111 1.44 14.60 -7.54
N VAL A 112 0.35 14.55 -8.32
CA VAL A 112 0.40 14.57 -9.79
C VAL A 112 1.03 15.88 -10.30
N ALA A 113 0.59 17.03 -9.79
CA ALA A 113 1.13 18.33 -10.19
C ALA A 113 2.64 18.40 -9.93
N ILE A 114 3.09 17.96 -8.76
CA ILE A 114 4.50 17.98 -8.38
C ILE A 114 5.33 16.96 -9.19
N SER A 115 4.77 15.77 -9.47
CA SER A 115 5.42 14.81 -10.37
C SER A 115 5.58 15.36 -11.78
N LEU A 116 4.59 16.09 -12.32
CA LEU A 116 4.70 16.76 -13.62
C LEU A 116 5.80 17.86 -13.61
N LEU A 117 5.92 18.62 -12.52
CA LEU A 117 7.02 19.56 -12.33
C LEU A 117 8.38 18.84 -12.31
N GLY A 118 8.49 17.70 -11.63
CA GLY A 118 9.71 16.86 -11.61
C GLY A 118 10.12 16.37 -13.01
N VAL A 119 9.15 16.00 -13.84
CA VAL A 119 9.40 15.68 -15.27
C VAL A 119 9.92 16.90 -16.02
N GLY A 120 9.38 18.10 -15.77
CA GLY A 120 9.91 19.34 -16.34
C GLY A 120 11.36 19.61 -15.94
N ILE A 121 11.69 19.46 -14.65
CA ILE A 121 13.03 19.67 -14.11
C ILE A 121 14.04 18.71 -14.75
N THR A 122 13.71 17.42 -14.81
CA THR A 122 14.60 16.39 -15.40
C THR A 122 14.81 16.57 -16.90
N ARG A 123 13.86 17.19 -17.62
CA ARG A 123 14.04 17.60 -19.02
C ARG A 123 14.96 18.82 -19.18
N LEU A 124 14.88 19.78 -18.25
CA LEU A 124 15.70 21.00 -18.29
C LEU A 124 17.13 20.79 -17.79
N LEU A 125 17.32 19.92 -16.80
CA LEU A 125 18.61 19.58 -16.19
C LEU A 125 18.87 18.07 -16.36
N PRO A 126 19.26 17.62 -17.56
CA PRO A 126 19.56 16.21 -17.79
C PRO A 126 20.81 15.80 -16.99
N GLY A 127 20.74 14.70 -16.25
CA GLY A 127 21.86 14.15 -15.49
C GLY A 127 21.59 14.03 -13.99
N MET A 128 22.67 13.93 -13.20
CA MET A 128 22.61 13.66 -11.76
C MET A 128 21.94 14.79 -10.98
N GLU A 129 22.11 16.04 -11.40
CA GLU A 129 21.55 17.22 -10.72
C GLU A 129 20.02 17.21 -10.78
N GLY A 130 19.45 17.06 -11.98
CA GLY A 130 17.99 16.95 -12.15
C GLY A 130 17.40 15.74 -11.41
N GLN A 131 18.12 14.61 -11.40
CA GLN A 131 17.72 13.43 -10.62
C GLN A 131 17.74 13.70 -9.11
N ALA A 132 18.79 14.32 -8.59
CA ALA A 132 18.91 14.66 -7.18
C ALA A 132 17.79 15.62 -6.74
N ILE A 133 17.48 16.63 -7.55
CA ILE A 133 16.35 17.54 -7.30
C ILE A 133 15.03 16.76 -7.28
N ASN A 134 14.80 15.87 -8.25
CA ASN A 134 13.57 15.08 -8.31
C ASN A 134 13.42 14.13 -7.10
N ILE A 135 14.52 13.55 -6.62
CA ILE A 135 14.54 12.76 -5.37
C ILE A 135 14.20 13.65 -4.18
N ALA A 136 14.83 14.83 -4.07
CA ALA A 136 14.56 15.78 -2.98
C ALA A 136 13.09 16.20 -2.95
N ILE A 137 12.49 16.50 -4.11
CA ILE A 137 11.06 16.81 -4.25
C ILE A 137 10.19 15.61 -3.84
N SER A 138 10.55 14.40 -4.28
CA SER A 138 9.82 13.18 -3.92
C SER A 138 9.84 12.94 -2.40
N LEU A 139 10.98 13.16 -1.74
CA LEU A 139 11.09 13.07 -0.28
C LEU A 139 10.31 14.19 0.42
N ALA A 140 10.40 15.43 -0.08
CA ALA A 140 9.69 16.58 0.47
C ALA A 140 8.16 16.45 0.37
N THR A 141 7.66 15.63 -0.56
CA THR A 141 6.22 15.40 -0.76
C THR A 141 5.64 14.23 0.03
N LEU A 142 6.46 13.45 0.74
CA LEU A 142 5.97 12.34 1.58
C LEU A 142 4.88 12.74 2.58
N PRO A 143 4.86 13.95 3.18
CA PRO A 143 3.72 14.43 3.97
C PRO A 143 2.36 14.44 3.25
N LEU A 144 2.31 14.53 1.91
CA LEU A 144 1.06 14.43 1.15
C LEU A 144 0.43 13.04 1.28
N LEU A 145 1.25 11.98 1.40
CA LEU A 145 0.76 10.63 1.71
C LEU A 145 0.05 10.59 3.06
N ILE A 146 0.57 11.30 4.07
CA ILE A 146 -0.06 11.38 5.39
C ILE A 146 -1.39 12.13 5.31
N TRP A 147 -1.45 13.20 4.52
CA TRP A 147 -2.71 13.91 4.28
C TRP A 147 -3.74 13.02 3.59
N MET A 148 -3.33 12.23 2.60
CA MET A 148 -4.18 11.22 1.94
C MET A 148 -4.71 10.19 2.94
N ILE A 149 -3.82 9.61 3.75
CA ILE A 149 -4.17 8.58 4.74
C ILE A 149 -5.11 9.18 5.80
N GLY A 150 -4.82 10.37 6.32
CA GLY A 150 -5.73 11.07 7.24
C GLY A 150 -7.11 11.27 6.62
N GLY A 151 -7.17 11.63 5.34
CA GLY A 151 -8.42 11.73 4.58
C GLY A 151 -9.20 10.40 4.50
N LEU A 152 -8.52 9.29 4.21
CA LEU A 152 -9.11 7.95 4.17
C LEU A 152 -9.60 7.48 5.55
N LEU A 153 -8.87 7.85 6.60
CA LEU A 153 -9.22 7.54 7.98
C LEU A 153 -10.35 8.44 8.52
N GLY A 154 -10.61 9.58 7.89
CA GLY A 154 -11.59 10.57 8.36
C GLY A 154 -11.04 11.56 9.40
N ASP A 155 -9.73 11.69 9.49
CA ASP A 155 -9.05 12.56 10.45
C ASP A 155 -9.07 14.03 9.99
N ARG A 156 -9.95 14.82 10.61
CA ARG A 156 -10.10 16.26 10.31
C ARG A 156 -8.96 17.11 10.89
N ALA A 157 -8.23 16.61 11.88
CA ALA A 157 -7.09 17.33 12.45
C ALA A 157 -5.88 17.29 11.50
N MET A 158 -5.80 16.28 10.64
CA MET A 158 -4.77 16.16 9.61
C MET A 158 -5.08 17.04 8.40
N THR A 159 -4.84 18.33 8.55
CA THR A 159 -4.84 19.30 7.45
C THR A 159 -3.58 19.18 6.60
N LEU A 160 -3.56 19.83 5.42
CA LEU A 160 -2.35 19.94 4.60
C LEU A 160 -1.19 20.55 5.39
N ALA A 161 -1.42 21.62 6.15
CA ALA A 161 -0.37 22.24 6.97
C ALA A 161 0.11 21.28 8.07
N ALA A 162 -0.82 20.59 8.75
CA ALA A 162 -0.48 19.64 9.80
C ALA A 162 0.37 18.48 9.25
N SER A 163 0.10 17.99 8.04
CA SER A 163 0.89 16.90 7.47
C SER A 163 2.35 17.28 7.28
N PHE A 164 2.66 18.51 6.85
CA PHE A 164 4.03 18.99 6.68
C PHE A 164 4.72 19.38 8.00
N HIS A 165 3.96 19.82 9.02
CA HIS A 165 4.53 20.18 10.31
C HIS A 165 4.76 18.98 11.23
N SER A 166 3.80 18.06 11.33
CA SER A 166 3.82 16.96 12.32
C SER A 166 3.71 15.56 11.69
N GLY A 167 3.39 15.45 10.40
CA GLY A 167 3.21 14.17 9.71
C GLY A 167 4.50 13.37 9.49
N TRP A 168 5.68 13.99 9.58
CA TRP A 168 6.97 13.31 9.36
C TRP A 168 7.20 12.09 10.25
N PHE A 169 6.79 12.14 11.52
CA PHE A 169 6.90 10.98 12.39
C PHE A 169 5.98 9.83 11.95
N ALA A 170 4.82 10.13 11.38
CA ALA A 170 3.95 9.13 10.78
C ALA A 170 4.57 8.55 9.50
N VAL A 171 5.20 9.38 8.66
CA VAL A 171 5.96 8.92 7.48
C VAL A 171 7.03 7.91 7.88
N LEU A 172 7.89 8.25 8.85
CA LEU A 172 8.96 7.37 9.29
C LEU A 172 8.43 6.04 9.85
N ARG A 173 7.35 6.08 10.64
CA ARG A 173 6.70 4.85 11.12
C ARG A 173 6.13 4.02 9.98
N ILE A 174 5.43 4.65 9.04
CA ILE A 174 4.87 3.97 7.86
C ILE A 174 5.97 3.30 7.05
N ILE A 175 7.10 3.98 6.81
CA ILE A 175 8.24 3.41 6.08
C ILE A 175 8.70 2.12 6.76
N VAL A 176 8.84 2.09 8.09
CA VAL A 176 9.29 0.88 8.79
C VAL A 176 8.20 -0.20 8.80
N PHE A 177 6.95 0.18 9.07
CA PHE A 177 5.83 -0.75 9.21
C PHE A 177 5.39 -1.37 7.89
N VAL A 178 5.48 -0.62 6.80
CA VAL A 178 5.23 -1.13 5.44
C VAL A 178 6.48 -1.81 4.92
N GLY A 179 7.64 -1.15 5.01
CA GLY A 179 8.87 -1.58 4.36
C GLY A 179 9.33 -2.96 4.80
N LEU A 180 9.42 -3.20 6.10
CA LEU A 180 9.93 -4.49 6.60
C LEU A 180 9.10 -5.70 6.13
N PRO A 181 7.77 -5.78 6.37
CA PRO A 181 6.98 -6.90 5.88
C PRO A 181 6.91 -6.94 4.35
N TYR A 182 6.87 -5.80 3.67
CA TYR A 182 6.85 -5.73 2.21
C TYR A 182 8.13 -6.33 1.61
N PHE A 183 9.32 -5.95 2.10
CA PHE A 183 10.58 -6.46 1.56
C PHE A 183 10.74 -7.96 1.78
N LEU A 184 10.32 -8.48 2.93
CA LEU A 184 10.35 -9.92 3.20
C LEU A 184 9.42 -10.68 2.24
N LEU A 185 8.18 -10.23 2.07
CA LEU A 185 7.24 -10.88 1.16
C LEU A 185 7.59 -10.67 -0.32
N MET A 186 8.18 -9.53 -0.68
CA MET A 186 8.73 -9.31 -2.01
C MET A 186 9.87 -10.29 -2.30
N GLY A 187 10.71 -10.60 -1.30
CA GLY A 187 11.73 -11.64 -1.40
C GLY A 187 11.13 -13.02 -1.68
N VAL A 188 10.05 -13.39 -0.99
CA VAL A 188 9.29 -14.63 -1.24
C VAL A 188 8.68 -14.62 -2.64
N HIS A 189 8.05 -13.51 -3.03
CA HIS A 189 7.43 -13.32 -4.34
C HIS A 189 8.43 -13.55 -5.48
N MET A 190 9.55 -12.81 -5.44
CA MET A 190 10.64 -12.98 -6.41
C MET A 190 11.21 -14.39 -6.36
N GLY A 191 11.38 -14.97 -5.15
CA GLY A 191 11.84 -16.34 -4.96
C GLY A 191 10.96 -17.38 -5.65
N ASN A 192 9.63 -17.25 -5.54
CA ASN A 192 8.69 -18.15 -6.22
C ASN A 192 8.88 -18.14 -7.74
N HIS A 193 9.02 -16.94 -8.34
CA HIS A 193 9.30 -16.80 -9.77
C HIS A 193 10.62 -17.47 -10.17
N TYR A 194 11.69 -17.25 -9.40
CA TYR A 194 13.00 -17.88 -9.65
C TYR A 194 12.93 -19.40 -9.55
N LEU A 195 12.24 -19.92 -8.54
CA LEU A 195 12.08 -21.36 -8.33
C LEU A 195 11.22 -22.00 -9.42
N ALA A 196 10.32 -21.26 -10.06
CA ALA A 196 9.44 -21.77 -11.11
C ALA A 196 10.15 -21.98 -12.46
N PHE A 197 11.34 -21.44 -12.69
CA PHE A 197 12.04 -21.58 -13.96
C PHE A 197 12.39 -23.03 -14.27
N SER A 198 12.05 -23.45 -15.50
CA SER A 198 12.34 -24.78 -16.04
C SER A 198 11.80 -25.94 -15.19
N GLN A 199 10.81 -25.68 -14.34
CA GLN A 199 10.16 -26.69 -13.51
C GLN A 199 9.06 -27.44 -14.27
N SER A 200 8.62 -28.56 -13.70
CA SER A 200 7.42 -29.24 -14.19
C SER A 200 6.18 -28.34 -14.06
N PRO A 201 5.16 -28.49 -14.94
CA PRO A 201 3.96 -27.67 -14.89
C PRO A 201 3.25 -27.68 -13.53
N ALA A 202 3.23 -28.81 -12.82
CA ALA A 202 2.62 -28.93 -11.50
C ALA A 202 3.32 -28.06 -10.44
N VAL A 203 4.65 -28.02 -10.47
CA VAL A 203 5.45 -27.19 -9.57
C VAL A 203 5.25 -25.70 -9.90
N VAL A 204 5.27 -25.34 -11.19
CA VAL A 204 5.00 -23.95 -11.63
C VAL A 204 3.65 -23.48 -11.09
N TRP A 205 2.57 -24.22 -11.35
CA TRP A 205 1.25 -23.81 -10.89
C TRP A 205 1.13 -23.72 -9.36
N THR A 206 1.74 -24.66 -8.64
CA THR A 206 1.76 -24.63 -7.16
C THR A 206 2.42 -23.36 -6.66
N LEU A 207 3.59 -23.01 -7.22
CA LEU A 207 4.32 -21.79 -6.85
C LEU A 207 3.53 -20.52 -7.20
N LEU A 208 2.89 -20.45 -8.36
CA LEU A 208 2.16 -19.26 -8.80
C LEU A 208 0.84 -19.04 -8.04
N ILE A 209 0.15 -20.12 -7.66
CA ILE A 209 -1.01 -20.03 -6.76
C ILE A 209 -0.57 -19.51 -5.40
N TRP A 210 0.51 -20.07 -4.83
CA TRP A 210 1.08 -19.59 -3.59
C TRP A 210 1.50 -18.13 -3.68
N ASP A 211 2.16 -17.76 -4.77
CA ASP A 211 2.62 -16.40 -5.04
C ASP A 211 1.47 -15.37 -5.06
N SER A 212 0.35 -15.74 -5.71
CA SER A 212 -0.86 -14.92 -5.70
C SER A 212 -1.38 -14.64 -4.28
N LEU A 213 -1.33 -15.64 -3.40
CA LEU A 213 -1.69 -15.47 -1.98
C LEU A 213 -0.66 -14.61 -1.24
N VAL A 214 0.63 -14.70 -1.58
CA VAL A 214 1.67 -13.81 -1.05
C VAL A 214 1.38 -12.36 -1.44
N VAL A 215 1.02 -12.07 -2.69
CA VAL A 215 0.64 -10.72 -3.14
C VAL A 215 -0.62 -10.20 -2.44
N GLY A 216 -1.64 -11.05 -2.26
CA GLY A 216 -2.81 -10.71 -1.44
C GLY A 216 -2.45 -10.36 0.02
N THR A 217 -1.50 -11.10 0.59
CA THR A 217 -0.98 -10.88 1.95
C THR A 217 -0.16 -9.58 2.03
N MET A 218 0.63 -9.26 1.00
CA MET A 218 1.34 -7.98 0.89
C MET A 218 0.34 -6.82 0.94
N ALA A 219 -0.73 -6.88 0.14
CA ALA A 219 -1.75 -5.84 0.11
C ALA A 219 -2.41 -5.62 1.48
N ALA A 220 -2.81 -6.72 2.13
CA ALA A 220 -3.43 -6.72 3.45
C ALA A 220 -2.49 -6.13 4.53
N LEU A 221 -1.21 -6.53 4.54
CA LEU A 221 -0.21 -6.02 5.48
C LEU A 221 0.09 -4.54 5.23
N MET A 222 0.23 -4.11 3.98
CA MET A 222 0.49 -2.72 3.64
C MET A 222 -0.66 -1.82 4.10
N GLY A 223 -1.92 -2.15 3.77
CA GLY A 223 -3.06 -1.33 4.20
C GLY A 223 -3.23 -1.30 5.72
N THR A 224 -2.98 -2.43 6.39
CA THR A 224 -2.97 -2.51 7.85
C THR A 224 -1.82 -1.67 8.44
N ALA A 225 -0.63 -1.72 7.85
CA ALA A 225 0.51 -0.91 8.26
C ALA A 225 0.24 0.58 8.13
N LEU A 226 -0.36 1.03 7.02
CA LEU A 226 -0.79 2.43 6.87
C LEU A 226 -1.72 2.86 8.02
N HIS A 227 -2.67 2.01 8.41
CA HIS A 227 -3.59 2.27 9.52
C HIS A 227 -2.88 2.38 10.88
N HIS A 228 -2.09 1.36 11.24
CA HIS A 228 -1.48 1.27 12.56
C HIS A 228 -0.32 2.27 12.73
N ALA A 229 0.47 2.50 11.69
CA ALA A 229 1.63 3.39 11.74
C ALA A 229 1.27 4.87 11.68
N TYR A 230 0.13 5.22 11.07
CA TYR A 230 -0.41 6.58 11.09
C TYR A 230 -0.59 7.09 12.53
N ARG A 231 -1.05 6.23 13.44
CA ARG A 231 -1.34 6.61 14.84
C ARG A 231 -0.07 6.79 15.70
N PRO A 232 -0.12 7.67 16.71
CA PRO A 232 0.96 7.82 17.69
C PRO A 232 1.20 6.54 18.52
N LEU A 233 2.46 6.32 18.90
CA LEU A 233 2.86 5.25 19.82
C LEU A 233 2.45 5.62 21.26
N GLY A 234 1.82 4.72 22.00
CA GLY A 234 1.50 4.93 23.42
C GLY A 234 0.14 5.54 23.73
N GLY A 235 -0.68 5.86 22.73
CA GLY A 235 -2.10 6.10 22.97
C GLY A 235 -2.76 4.79 23.40
N LYS A 236 -3.18 4.68 24.68
CA LYS A 236 -4.18 3.68 25.09
C LYS A 236 -5.32 3.81 24.09
N GLY A 237 -5.57 2.76 23.31
CA GLY A 237 -6.42 2.78 22.11
C GLY A 237 -7.58 3.77 22.27
N HIS A 238 -7.39 4.98 21.74
CA HIS A 238 -8.49 5.91 21.59
C HIS A 238 -9.26 5.40 20.38
N SER A 239 -10.12 4.42 20.63
CA SER A 239 -11.29 4.10 19.83
C SER A 239 -12.36 5.19 19.95
N GLY A 240 -12.06 6.31 20.62
CA GLY A 240 -12.87 7.50 20.58
C GLY A 240 -12.73 8.18 19.22
N PRO A 241 -13.82 8.71 18.63
CA PRO A 241 -13.75 9.50 17.41
C PRO A 241 -12.72 10.63 17.62
N VAL A 242 -11.77 10.77 16.68
CA VAL A 242 -10.87 11.91 16.62
C VAL A 242 -11.73 13.17 16.58
N SER A 243 -11.88 13.81 17.74
CA SER A 243 -12.68 14.99 18.03
C SER A 243 -14.11 15.02 17.44
N GLN A 244 -15.08 14.44 18.16
CA GLN A 244 -16.24 15.26 18.51
C GLN A 244 -15.79 16.21 19.62
N ARG A 245 -15.13 17.31 19.25
CA ARG A 245 -15.17 18.49 20.10
C ARG A 245 -16.58 19.02 19.98
N ASP A 246 -17.27 19.05 21.11
CA ASP A 246 -18.22 20.13 21.40
C ASP A 246 -19.45 20.17 20.49
N SER A 247 -20.23 19.08 20.43
CA SER A 247 -21.68 19.27 20.27
C SER A 247 -22.25 19.73 21.61
N ILE A 248 -22.06 21.01 21.89
CA ILE A 248 -22.98 21.90 22.60
C ILE A 248 -23.31 21.51 24.05
N GLY A 249 -22.64 22.18 24.99
CA GLY A 249 -23.30 22.55 26.24
C GLY A 249 -24.30 23.69 25.99
N ALA A 250 -25.41 23.65 26.74
CA ALA A 250 -26.57 24.57 26.75
C ALA A 250 -27.48 24.48 25.51
N ALA A 251 -28.77 24.18 25.61
CA ALA A 251 -29.75 24.28 26.69
C ALA A 251 -30.78 23.14 26.61
#